data_AF-A0A1E4JFB8-F1
#
_entry.id   AF-A0A1E4JFB8-F1
#
_cell.length_a   1.000
_cell.length_b   1.000
_cell.length_c   1.000
_cell.angle_alpha   90.00
_cell.angle_beta   90.00
_cell.angle_gamma   90.00
#
_symmetry.space_group_name_H-M   'P 1'
#
loop_
_entity.id
_entity.type
_entity.pdbx_description
1 polymer ?
#
loop_
_entity_poly.entity_id
_entity_poly.type
_entity_poly.pdbx_seq_one_letter_code
_entity_poly.pdbx_strand_id
1 'polypeptide(L)'
;MFSVLGAALIIAGCSGAKTPAENVAAATAEEGGLPPSNALPPPEMEVVPPSETALPTDAWIGKWVGVEGLALDIEPGSAAGKYALTVTLMDGTGRYEGVAADDAIGFTRNGKAETIRAVAGAETGLKYLADKQDCLMIRPGEGFCRD
;
A
#
# COMPACT_ATOMS: atom_id res chain seq x y z
N MET A 1 -40.76 -28.59 23.81
CA MET A 1 -41.24 -27.20 23.84
C MET A 1 -40.03 -26.29 24.06
N PHE A 2 -39.67 -25.34 23.20
CA PHE A 2 -40.38 -24.81 22.01
C PHE A 2 -39.52 -24.89 20.75
N SER A 3 -40.17 -25.13 19.60
CA SER A 3 -39.60 -24.90 18.26
C SER A 3 -40.07 -23.54 17.74
N VAL A 4 -39.19 -22.79 17.05
CA VAL A 4 -39.50 -21.88 15.92
C VAL A 4 -38.19 -21.85 15.09
N LEU A 5 -38.17 -22.37 13.85
CA LEU A 5 -38.28 -21.59 12.59
C LEU A 5 -37.29 -20.41 12.55
N GLY A 6 -36.32 -20.28 11.65
CA GLY A 6 -36.26 -20.76 10.27
C GLY A 6 -36.23 -19.55 9.35
N ALA A 7 -35.04 -19.15 8.89
CA ALA A 7 -34.86 -18.04 7.94
C ALA A 7 -33.66 -18.32 7.03
N ALA A 8 -33.93 -18.51 5.74
CA ALA A 8 -32.90 -18.56 4.70
C ALA A 8 -32.88 -17.21 3.98
N LEU A 9 -31.71 -16.61 3.83
CA LEU A 9 -31.49 -15.49 2.90
C LEU A 9 -30.61 -15.99 1.76
N ILE A 10 -31.11 -15.87 0.54
CA ILE A 10 -30.36 -16.09 -0.70
C ILE A 10 -30.39 -14.75 -1.44
N ILE A 11 -29.21 -14.16 -1.68
CA ILE A 11 -29.10 -12.94 -2.47
C ILE A 11 -28.33 -13.29 -3.75
N ALA A 12 -29.07 -13.46 -4.84
CA ALA A 12 -28.51 -13.60 -6.18
C ALA A 12 -28.53 -12.24 -6.88
N GLY A 13 -27.38 -11.82 -7.43
CA GLY A 13 -27.22 -10.51 -8.06
C GLY A 13 -26.23 -10.54 -9.21
N CYS A 14 -26.60 -11.16 -10.34
CA CYS A 14 -25.88 -11.04 -11.60
C CYS A 14 -26.52 -9.96 -12.47
N SER A 15 -25.83 -8.83 -12.65
CA SER A 15 -26.21 -7.80 -13.61
C SER A 15 -25.85 -8.24 -15.03
N GLY A 16 -26.85 -8.63 -15.82
CA GLY A 16 -26.70 -8.93 -17.24
C GLY A 16 -27.48 -7.93 -18.09
N ALA A 17 -26.81 -7.18 -18.95
CA ALA A 17 -27.46 -6.41 -20.01
C ALA A 17 -26.56 -6.19 -21.23
N LYS A 18 -27.00 -6.79 -22.35
CA LYS A 18 -26.94 -6.32 -23.75
C LYS A 18 -25.99 -7.05 -24.72
N THR A 19 -26.60 -7.93 -25.51
CA THR A 19 -26.19 -8.41 -26.85
C THR A 19 -27.12 -7.78 -27.92
N PRO A 20 -26.91 -8.01 -29.22
CA PRO A 20 -25.67 -7.88 -30.00
C PRO A 20 -25.89 -6.95 -31.23
N ALA A 21 -24.83 -6.66 -32.00
CA ALA A 21 -24.94 -6.13 -33.36
C ALA A 21 -23.80 -6.63 -34.26
N GLU A 22 -24.07 -7.73 -34.92
CA GLU A 22 -23.50 -8.11 -36.23
C GLU A 22 -24.05 -7.14 -37.33
N ASN A 23 -23.52 -6.97 -38.54
CA ASN A 23 -22.43 -7.66 -39.27
C ASN A 23 -22.04 -6.89 -40.59
N VAL A 24 -21.04 -7.46 -41.29
CA VAL A 24 -20.64 -7.33 -42.72
C VAL A 24 -20.00 -6.05 -43.29
N ALA A 25 -19.09 -6.30 -44.25
CA ALA A 25 -18.15 -5.37 -44.86
C ALA A 25 -18.54 -4.97 -46.30
N ALA A 26 -17.90 -3.91 -46.80
CA ALA A 26 -17.68 -3.68 -48.23
C ALA A 26 -16.33 -2.97 -48.43
N ALA A 27 -15.63 -3.27 -49.52
CA ALA A 27 -14.32 -2.71 -49.84
C ALA A 27 -14.32 -2.06 -51.24
N THR A 28 -13.62 -0.93 -51.40
CA THR A 28 -13.10 -0.43 -52.69
C THR A 28 -12.01 0.63 -52.46
N ALA A 29 -11.10 0.74 -53.43
CA ALA A 29 -10.14 1.85 -53.61
C ALA A 29 -10.42 2.52 -54.99
N GLU A 30 -9.75 3.57 -55.46
CA GLU A 30 -8.52 4.26 -55.02
C GLU A 30 -8.62 5.78 -55.32
N GLU A 31 -7.67 6.55 -54.77
CA GLU A 31 -7.21 7.90 -55.18
C GLU A 31 -8.20 9.10 -55.21
N GLY A 32 -7.72 10.27 -54.74
CA GLY A 32 -8.38 11.53 -55.08
C GLY A 32 -8.15 12.75 -54.17
N GLY A 33 -6.91 13.23 -54.02
CA GLY A 33 -6.65 14.62 -53.61
C GLY A 33 -6.11 14.84 -52.18
N LEU A 34 -4.95 15.51 -52.11
CA LEU A 34 -4.34 16.01 -50.87
C LEU A 34 -5.02 17.34 -50.45
N PRO A 35 -5.69 17.42 -49.28
CA PRO A 35 -5.94 18.70 -48.63
C PRO A 35 -4.62 19.24 -48.03
N PRO A 36 -4.47 20.57 -47.87
CA PRO A 36 -3.25 21.16 -47.33
C PRO A 36 -2.97 20.68 -45.90
N SER A 37 -1.68 20.52 -45.59
CA SER A 37 -1.22 20.10 -44.27
C SER A 37 -1.50 21.19 -43.23
N ASN A 38 -2.65 21.09 -42.56
CA ASN A 38 -2.85 21.69 -41.25
C ASN A 38 -1.96 20.91 -40.28
N ALA A 39 -0.70 21.35 -40.15
CA ALA A 39 0.20 20.82 -39.15
C ALA A 39 -0.44 21.00 -37.77
N LEU A 40 -0.77 19.87 -37.13
CA LEU A 40 -1.07 19.85 -35.71
C LEU A 40 0.15 20.47 -34.98
N PRO A 41 -0.06 21.29 -33.94
CA PRO A 41 1.05 21.64 -33.06
C PRO A 41 1.70 20.34 -32.56
N PRO A 42 3.04 20.32 -32.36
CA PRO A 42 3.70 19.16 -31.79
C PRO A 42 3.00 18.77 -30.47
N PRO A 43 2.94 17.49 -30.12
CA PRO A 43 2.37 17.09 -28.83
C PRO A 43 3.14 17.85 -27.74
N GLU A 44 2.40 18.66 -26.97
CA GLU A 44 2.91 19.29 -25.76
C GLU A 44 3.52 18.17 -24.91
N MET A 45 4.85 18.14 -24.80
CA MET A 45 5.50 17.14 -23.97
C MET A 45 5.14 17.49 -22.54
N GLU A 46 4.14 16.81 -21.98
CA GLU A 46 3.80 16.92 -20.56
C GLU A 46 5.09 16.72 -19.77
N VAL A 47 5.53 17.79 -19.12
CA VAL A 47 6.73 17.77 -18.29
C VAL A 47 6.37 16.96 -17.06
N VAL A 48 6.57 15.65 -17.16
CA VAL A 48 6.47 14.74 -16.02
C VAL A 48 7.43 15.29 -14.96
N PRO A 49 6.94 15.77 -13.79
CA PRO A 49 7.81 16.30 -12.76
C PRO A 49 8.79 15.21 -12.35
N PRO A 50 10.03 15.57 -11.94
CA PRO A 50 10.99 14.59 -11.49
C PRO A 50 10.35 13.75 -10.39
N SER A 51 10.32 12.43 -10.59
CA SER A 51 9.86 11.50 -9.55
C SER A 51 10.64 11.81 -8.28
N GLU A 52 9.93 12.09 -7.19
CA GLU A 52 10.56 12.16 -5.87
C GLU A 52 11.36 10.86 -5.69
N THR A 53 12.63 11.00 -5.31
CA THR A 53 13.51 9.83 -5.21
C THR A 53 13.05 9.02 -4.02
N ALA A 54 12.54 7.81 -4.29
CA ALA A 54 12.05 6.90 -3.26
C ALA A 54 13.12 6.69 -2.18
N LEU A 55 12.72 6.88 -0.93
CA LEU A 55 13.60 6.73 0.22
C LEU A 55 13.72 5.25 0.59
N PRO A 56 14.84 4.79 1.20
CA PRO A 56 14.98 3.41 1.65
C PRO A 56 13.82 2.94 2.56
N THR A 57 13.30 3.86 3.37
CA THR A 57 12.16 3.64 4.27
C THR A 57 10.82 3.45 3.55
N ASP A 58 10.68 3.80 2.27
CA ASP A 58 9.47 3.53 1.49
C ASP A 58 9.28 2.03 1.24
N ALA A 59 10.37 1.24 1.23
CA ALA A 59 10.30 -0.22 1.17
C ALA A 59 9.58 -0.84 2.40
N TRP A 60 9.43 -0.07 3.48
CA TRP A 60 8.80 -0.54 4.72
C TRP A 60 7.28 -0.39 4.73
N ILE A 61 6.69 0.26 3.73
CA ILE A 61 5.23 0.43 3.60
C ILE A 61 4.50 -0.93 3.65
N GLY A 62 3.34 -0.94 4.29
CA GLY A 62 2.50 -2.11 4.57
C GLY A 62 2.68 -2.68 5.99
N LYS A 63 2.11 -3.87 6.20
CA LYS A 63 2.05 -4.53 7.52
C LYS A 63 3.31 -5.33 7.85
N TRP A 64 3.65 -5.35 9.13
CA TRP A 64 4.70 -6.13 9.79
C TRP A 64 4.11 -6.82 11.03
N VAL A 65 4.52 -8.06 11.30
CA VAL A 65 3.90 -8.91 12.33
C VAL A 65 4.90 -9.24 13.42
N GLY A 66 4.56 -8.93 14.67
CA GLY A 66 5.32 -9.35 15.85
C GLY A 66 4.69 -10.57 16.54
N VAL A 67 5.22 -10.93 17.71
CA VAL A 67 4.68 -12.04 18.51
C VAL A 67 3.31 -11.70 19.10
N GLU A 68 2.52 -12.70 19.49
CA GLU A 68 1.32 -12.55 20.33
C GLU A 68 0.22 -11.58 19.82
N GLY A 69 0.27 -11.18 18.54
CA GLY A 69 -0.67 -10.21 17.94
C GLY A 69 -0.15 -8.77 17.89
N LEU A 70 1.11 -8.53 18.27
CA LEU A 70 1.83 -7.29 17.98
C LEU A 70 1.84 -7.04 16.46
N ALA A 71 1.61 -5.79 16.03
CA ALA A 71 1.66 -5.41 14.63
C ALA A 71 2.14 -3.97 14.44
N LEU A 72 2.82 -3.73 13.32
CA LEU A 72 3.17 -2.39 12.84
C LEU A 72 2.62 -2.26 11.41
N ASP A 73 1.82 -1.23 11.17
CA ASP A 73 1.38 -0.82 9.84
C ASP A 73 2.04 0.51 9.48
N ILE A 74 2.58 0.59 8.27
CA ILE A 74 3.27 1.78 7.75
C ILE A 74 2.57 2.17 6.45
N GLU A 75 1.85 3.28 6.46
CA GLU A 75 1.17 3.81 5.28
C GLU A 75 1.89 5.09 4.79
N PRO A 76 1.81 5.43 3.49
CA PRO A 76 2.27 6.73 3.00
C PRO A 76 1.61 7.89 3.78
N GLY A 77 2.40 8.88 4.16
CA GLY A 77 1.93 10.09 4.83
C GLY A 77 1.49 11.18 3.84
N SER A 78 1.45 12.41 4.33
CA SER A 78 1.00 13.60 3.57
C SER A 78 2.01 14.13 2.54
N ALA A 79 3.24 13.62 2.53
CA ALA A 79 4.32 14.00 1.61
C ALA A 79 5.39 12.88 1.58
N ALA A 80 6.32 12.93 0.62
CA ALA A 80 7.47 12.02 0.60
C ALA A 80 8.26 12.07 1.92
N GLY A 81 8.69 10.89 2.39
CA GLY A 81 9.35 10.75 3.70
C GLY A 81 8.47 11.06 4.92
N LYS A 82 7.15 11.18 4.76
CA LYS A 82 6.17 11.14 5.86
C LYS A 82 5.43 9.81 5.81
N TYR A 83 5.09 9.29 6.99
CA TYR A 83 4.38 8.02 7.12
C TYR A 83 3.25 8.15 8.15
N ALA A 84 2.12 7.48 7.90
CA ALA A 84 1.13 7.20 8.93
C ALA A 84 1.47 5.83 9.55
N LEU A 85 1.71 5.81 10.86
CA LEU A 85 2.14 4.64 11.59
C LEU A 85 1.00 4.15 12.49
N THR A 86 0.62 2.88 12.37
CA THR A 86 -0.28 2.22 13.33
C THR A 86 0.49 1.14 14.08
N VAL A 87 0.64 1.28 15.39
CA VAL A 87 1.37 0.32 16.24
C VAL A 87 0.38 -0.35 17.18
N THR A 88 0.21 -1.66 17.04
CA THR A 88 -0.56 -2.50 17.95
C THR A 88 0.38 -3.22 18.90
N LEU A 89 0.23 -2.92 20.18
CA LEU A 89 0.91 -3.56 21.31
C LEU A 89 -0.09 -4.32 22.19
N MET A 90 0.40 -5.01 23.22
CA MET A 90 -0.45 -5.75 24.18
C MET A 90 -1.36 -4.86 25.04
N ASP A 91 -1.03 -3.57 25.19
CA ASP A 91 -1.81 -2.58 25.94
C ASP A 91 -2.79 -1.79 25.05
N GLY A 92 -2.67 -1.86 23.72
CA GLY A 92 -3.61 -1.25 22.78
C GLY A 92 -2.99 -0.89 21.43
N THR A 93 -3.73 -0.12 20.62
CA THR A 93 -3.28 0.36 19.30
C THR A 93 -3.13 1.88 19.31
N GLY A 94 -1.91 2.36 19.03
CA GLY A 94 -1.59 3.77 18.84
C GLY A 94 -1.46 4.13 17.35
N ARG A 95 -1.67 5.42 17.05
CA ARG A 95 -1.40 6.01 15.71
C ARG A 95 -0.47 7.19 15.84
N TYR A 96 0.49 7.32 14.93
CA TYR A 96 1.55 8.33 14.98
C TYR A 96 1.90 8.83 13.56
N GLU A 97 2.44 10.05 13.48
CA GLU A 97 3.10 10.54 12.28
C GLU A 97 4.59 10.19 12.36
N GLY A 98 5.09 9.49 11.33
CA GLY A 98 6.49 9.17 11.14
C GLY A 98 7.16 10.10 10.11
N VAL A 99 8.47 10.27 10.25
CA VAL A 99 9.32 11.01 9.33
C VAL A 99 10.57 10.19 9.03
N ALA A 100 10.95 10.07 7.76
CA ALA A 100 12.23 9.48 7.36
C ALA A 100 13.40 10.26 8.00
N ALA A 101 14.36 9.53 8.55
CA ALA A 101 15.57 10.02 9.18
C ALA A 101 16.69 9.04 8.87
N ASP A 102 17.43 9.30 7.79
CA ASP A 102 18.40 8.38 7.19
C ASP A 102 17.78 6.98 6.97
N ASP A 103 18.38 5.92 7.50
CA ASP A 103 17.88 4.54 7.43
C ASP A 103 16.89 4.19 8.56
N ALA A 104 16.06 5.15 8.99
CA ALA A 104 15.07 4.98 10.06
C ALA A 104 13.81 5.85 9.85
N ILE A 105 12.72 5.52 10.55
CA ILE A 105 11.54 6.40 10.68
C ILE A 105 11.46 6.91 12.12
N GLY A 106 11.70 8.21 12.30
CA GLY A 106 11.52 8.90 13.58
C GLY A 106 10.06 9.28 13.82
N PHE A 107 9.56 9.10 15.04
CA PHE A 107 8.20 9.51 15.45
C PHE A 107 8.16 9.90 16.93
N THR A 108 7.06 10.50 17.39
CA THR A 108 6.87 10.83 18.81
C THR A 108 5.75 10.01 19.43
N ARG A 109 6.05 9.31 20.54
CA ARG A 109 5.09 8.52 21.33
C ARG A 109 5.15 8.96 22.78
N ASN A 110 4.01 9.39 23.34
CA ASN A 110 3.89 9.82 24.74
C ASN A 110 4.92 10.91 25.14
N GLY A 111 5.20 11.85 24.22
CA GLY A 111 6.18 12.93 24.43
C GLY A 111 7.65 12.49 24.36
N LYS A 112 7.94 11.24 23.97
CA LYS A 112 9.29 10.72 23.73
C LYS A 112 9.54 10.52 22.24
N ALA A 113 10.75 10.84 21.79
CA ALA A 113 11.21 10.49 20.45
C ALA A 113 11.50 8.98 20.39
N GLU A 114 10.98 8.33 19.36
CA GLU A 114 11.15 6.91 19.06
C GLU A 114 11.65 6.77 17.61
N THR A 115 12.25 5.62 17.27
CA THR A 115 12.70 5.31 15.91
C THR A 115 12.29 3.89 15.54
N ILE A 116 11.71 3.70 14.35
CA ILE A 116 11.61 2.40 13.69
C ILE A 116 12.90 2.24 12.88
N ARG A 117 13.58 1.10 13.00
CA ARG A 117 14.76 0.75 12.19
C ARG A 117 14.73 -0.71 11.77
N ALA A 118 15.42 -1.03 10.66
CA ALA A 118 15.70 -2.42 10.28
C ALA A 118 16.67 -3.08 11.27
N VAL A 119 16.44 -4.36 11.55
CA VAL A 119 17.27 -5.23 12.41
C VAL A 119 17.16 -6.69 11.96
N ALA A 120 18.10 -7.54 12.38
CA ALA A 120 17.86 -8.98 12.38
C ALA A 120 16.88 -9.35 13.51
N GLY A 121 16.09 -10.40 13.31
CA GLY A 121 15.08 -10.86 14.26
C GLY A 121 15.65 -11.26 15.63
N ALA A 122 16.91 -11.73 15.68
CA ALA A 122 17.63 -11.98 16.92
C ALA A 122 17.82 -10.73 17.80
N GLU A 123 17.96 -9.54 17.21
CA GLU A 123 18.13 -8.27 17.92
C GLU A 123 16.84 -7.79 18.58
N THR A 124 15.68 -8.31 18.16
CA THR A 124 14.37 -7.94 18.75
C THR A 124 14.21 -8.36 20.21
N GLY A 125 15.00 -9.36 20.65
CA GLY A 125 14.82 -10.04 21.93
C GLY A 125 13.62 -11.01 21.96
N LEU A 126 12.89 -11.17 20.86
CA LEU A 126 11.70 -12.00 20.78
C LEU A 126 12.04 -13.38 20.20
N LYS A 127 12.00 -14.42 21.04
CA LYS A 127 12.44 -15.80 20.69
C LYS A 127 11.82 -16.37 19.40
N TYR A 128 10.58 -16.00 19.06
CA TYR A 128 9.89 -16.50 17.87
C TYR A 128 10.24 -15.73 16.58
N LEU A 129 10.94 -14.60 16.70
CA LEU A 129 11.45 -13.83 15.57
C LEU A 129 12.95 -14.09 15.33
N ALA A 130 13.64 -14.79 16.24
CA ALA A 130 15.11 -14.85 16.29
C ALA A 130 15.79 -15.27 14.96
N ASP A 131 15.17 -16.19 14.21
CA ASP A 131 15.70 -16.73 12.96
C ASP A 131 15.26 -15.95 11.70
N LYS A 132 14.52 -14.85 11.86
CA LYS A 132 14.07 -13.98 10.75
C LYS A 132 15.08 -12.86 10.46
N GLN A 133 15.16 -12.45 9.20
CA GLN A 133 16.12 -11.43 8.76
C GLN A 133 15.47 -10.12 8.27
N ASP A 134 14.23 -10.16 7.78
CA ASP A 134 13.48 -8.95 7.42
C ASP A 134 12.60 -8.52 8.60
N CYS A 135 13.16 -7.66 9.47
CA CYS A 135 12.49 -7.18 10.67
C CYS A 135 12.70 -5.69 10.90
N LEU A 136 11.67 -5.05 11.44
CA LEU A 136 11.71 -3.70 12.00
C LEU A 136 11.57 -3.75 13.52
N MET A 137 12.21 -2.80 14.21
CA MET A 137 12.11 -2.66 15.66
C MET A 137 12.00 -1.20 16.09
N ILE A 138 11.11 -0.95 17.06
CA ILE A 138 11.00 0.33 17.78
C ILE A 138 11.94 0.30 19.00
N ARG A 139 11.78 -0.72 19.85
CA ARG A 139 12.56 -0.97 21.06
C ARG A 139 12.76 -2.48 21.25
N PRO A 140 13.74 -2.95 22.03
CA PRO A 140 13.81 -4.35 22.45
C PRO A 140 12.46 -4.81 23.04
N GLY A 141 11.94 -5.93 22.53
CA GLY A 141 10.59 -6.43 22.83
C GLY A 141 9.46 -5.88 21.94
N GLU A 142 9.70 -4.82 21.16
CA GLU A 142 8.78 -4.24 20.16
C GLU A 142 9.34 -4.46 18.75
N GLY A 143 9.47 -5.74 18.35
CA GLY A 143 9.93 -6.18 17.04
C GLY A 143 8.81 -6.76 16.18
N PHE A 144 8.86 -6.48 14.89
CA PHE A 144 7.87 -6.88 13.89
C PHE A 144 8.61 -7.33 12.62
N CYS A 145 8.28 -8.49 12.07
CA CYS A 145 8.97 -9.05 10.92
C CYS A 145 8.02 -9.34 9.76
N ARG A 146 8.64 -9.54 8.59
CA ARG A 146 8.06 -10.23 7.43
C ARG A 146 8.74 -11.60 7.29
N ASP A 147 8.45 -12.31 6.21
CA ASP A 147 8.97 -13.68 5.96
C ASP A 147 10.30 -13.69 5.20
#